data_AF-A0A4Y7RZ36-F1
#
_entry.id   AF-A0A4Y7RZ36-F1
#
_cell.length_a   1.000
_cell.length_b   1.000
_cell.length_c   1.000
_cell.angle_alpha   90.00
_cell.angle_beta   90.00
_cell.angle_gamma   90.00
#
_symmetry.space_group_name_H-M   'P 1'
#
loop_
_entity.id
_entity.type
_entity.pdbx_description
1 polymer ?
#
loop_
_entity_poly.entity_id
_entity_poly.type
_entity_poly.pdbx_seq_one_letter_code
_entity_poly.pdbx_strand_id
1 'polypeptide(L)'
;MFDKSVVLLRLAKLDEYVSRLKRFEPVGLQEYLGNQDMQAVVERYLQLSIQVCIDIANYIIARKRLSFPIFYRKTRRGMSSIMKEGSPLFLIPFL
;
A
#
# COMPACT_ATOMS: atom_id res chain seq x y z
N MET A 1 -22.86 2.98 7.27
CA MET A 1 -22.47 4.05 8.20
C MET A 1 -20.97 4.29 8.08
N PHE A 2 -20.52 5.54 8.11
CA PHE A 2 -19.09 5.87 8.18
C PHE A 2 -18.63 5.61 9.62
N ASP A 3 -17.74 4.65 9.80
CA ASP A 3 -17.23 4.28 11.11
C ASP A 3 -15.84 4.88 11.30
N LYS A 4 -15.75 5.85 12.21
CA LYS A 4 -14.50 6.53 12.55
C LYS A 4 -13.50 5.57 13.21
N SER A 5 -13.97 4.56 13.94
CA SER A 5 -13.08 3.60 14.63
C SER A 5 -12.19 2.84 13.65
N VAL A 6 -12.73 2.52 12.46
CA VAL A 6 -12.07 1.80 11.38
C VAL A 6 -10.91 2.62 10.77
N VAL A 7 -11.06 3.94 10.72
CA VAL A 7 -9.99 4.86 10.28
C VAL A 7 -8.98 5.07 11.41
N LEU A 8 -9.44 5.27 12.65
CA LEU A 8 -8.58 5.45 13.82
C LEU A 8 -7.65 4.26 14.05
N LEU A 9 -8.15 3.03 13.91
CA LEU A 9 -7.34 1.81 14.03
C LEU A 9 -6.23 1.75 12.96
N ARG A 10 -6.54 2.19 11.74
CA ARG A 10 -5.56 2.26 10.65
C ARG A 10 -4.52 3.34 10.91
N LEU A 11 -4.94 4.52 11.40
CA LEU A 11 -4.03 5.59 11.78
C LEU A 11 -3.09 5.18 12.92
N ALA A 12 -3.59 4.46 13.93
CA ALA A 12 -2.74 3.92 15.00
C ALA A 12 -1.68 2.96 14.44
N LYS A 13 -2.04 2.14 13.45
CA LYS A 13 -1.11 1.21 12.78
C LYS A 13 -0.09 1.94 11.89
N LEU A 14 -0.51 3.01 11.23
CA LEU A 14 0.39 3.89 10.49
C LEU A 14 1.41 4.54 11.43
N ASP A 15 0.96 5.05 12.57
CA ASP A 15 1.82 5.67 13.58
C ASP A 15 2.86 4.68 14.13
N GLU A 16 2.46 3.42 14.34
CA GLU A 16 3.39 2.35 14.69
C GLU A 16 4.49 2.19 13.63
N TYR A 17 4.12 2.07 12.34
CA TYR A 17 5.10 1.88 11.26
C TYR A 17 6.03 3.08 11.07
N VAL A 18 5.49 4.30 11.15
CA VAL A 18 6.28 5.53 11.07
C VAL A 18 7.22 5.63 12.27
N SER A 19 6.77 5.26 13.47
CA SER A 19 7.63 5.23 14.66
C SER A 19 8.76 4.21 14.52
N ARG A 20 8.51 3.06 13.88
CA ARG A 20 9.57 2.08 13.57
C ARG A 20 10.57 2.63 12.56
N LEU A 21 10.12 3.38 11.54
CA LEU A 21 10.98 4.03 10.56
C LEU A 21 11.86 5.13 11.17
N LYS A 22 11.33 5.93 12.10
CA LYS A 22 12.09 6.98 12.80
C LYS A 22 13.32 6.45 13.54
N ARG A 23 13.34 5.17 13.93
CA ARG A 23 14.52 4.55 14.55
C ARG A 23 15.72 4.44 13.61
N PHE A 24 15.50 4.53 12.30
CA PHE A 24 16.55 4.50 11.28
C PHE A 24 16.94 5.89 10.79
N GLU A 25 16.27 6.95 11.24
CA GLU A 25 16.62 8.35 10.93
C GLU A 25 18.07 8.74 11.28
N PRO A 26 18.66 8.31 12.42
CA PRO A 26 20.04 8.68 12.74
C PRO A 26 21.10 7.88 11.97
N VAL A 27 20.70 6.87 11.18
CA VAL A 27 21.65 6.03 10.44
C VAL A 27 22.25 6.80 9.27
N GLY A 28 23.59 6.78 9.18
CA GLY A 28 24.30 7.41 8.07
C GLY A 28 24.13 6.67 6.75
N LEU A 29 24.22 7.39 5.62
CA LEU A 29 24.04 6.81 4.29
C LEU A 29 24.95 5.59 4.01
N GLN A 30 26.22 5.64 4.41
CA GLN A 30 27.16 4.54 4.18
C GLN A 30 26.81 3.30 5.00
N GLU A 31 26.35 3.49 6.24
CA GLU A 31 25.90 2.39 7.10
C GLU A 31 24.62 1.76 6.56
N TYR A 32 23.70 2.57 6.06
CA TYR A 32 22.49 2.10 5.39
C TYR A 32 22.80 1.30 4.12
N LEU A 33 23.66 1.84 3.23
CA LEU A 33 24.05 1.17 1.98
C LEU A 33 24.83 -0.13 2.22
N GLY A 34 25.59 -0.21 3.32
CA GLY A 34 26.35 -1.40 3.71
C GLY A 34 25.50 -2.51 4.35
N ASN A 35 24.24 -2.24 4.71
CA ASN A 35 23.40 -3.18 5.45
C ASN A 35 22.09 -3.50 4.71
N GLN A 36 22.08 -4.62 3.98
CA GLN A 36 20.91 -5.07 3.20
C GLN A 36 19.70 -5.43 4.06
N ASP A 37 19.92 -6.00 5.25
CA ASP A 37 18.82 -6.34 6.17
C ASP A 37 18.11 -5.08 6.65
N MET A 38 18.88 -4.04 6.97
CA MET A 38 18.34 -2.73 7.33
C MET A 38 17.53 -2.12 6.19
N GLN A 39 18.04 -2.18 4.94
CA GLN A 39 17.32 -1.71 3.76
C GLN A 39 15.99 -2.45 3.61
N ALA A 40 16.00 -3.79 3.66
CA ALA A 40 14.79 -4.59 3.54
C ALA A 40 13.75 -4.25 4.63
N VAL A 41 14.20 -4.01 5.86
CA VAL A 41 13.33 -3.62 6.97
C VAL A 41 12.71 -2.23 6.73
N VAL A 42 13.52 -1.24 6.32
CA VAL A 42 13.05 0.12 6.03
C VAL A 42 12.07 0.12 4.85
N GLU A 43 12.41 -0.54 3.75
CA GLU A 43 11.56 -0.69 2.58
C GLU A 43 10.21 -1.33 2.94
N ARG A 44 10.22 -2.37 3.77
CA ARG A 44 9.00 -3.04 4.20
C ARG A 44 8.10 -2.13 5.02
N TYR A 45 8.65 -1.35 5.96
CA TYR A 45 7.85 -0.41 6.75
C TYR A 45 7.34 0.77 5.92
N LEU A 46 8.09 1.25 4.93
CA LEU A 46 7.61 2.24 3.97
C LEU A 46 6.44 1.70 3.15
N GLN A 47 6.58 0.50 2.60
CA GLN A 47 5.52 -0.17 1.83
C GLN A 47 4.24 -0.33 2.66
N LEU A 48 4.37 -0.80 3.92
CA LEU A 48 3.25 -0.96 4.83
C LEU A 48 2.56 0.38 5.16
N SER A 49 3.34 1.44 5.38
CA SER A 49 2.82 2.78 5.66
C SER A 49 1.99 3.31 4.47
N ILE A 50 2.52 3.17 3.25
CA ILE A 50 1.82 3.56 2.01
C ILE A 50 0.52 2.76 1.84
N GLN A 51 0.57 1.45 2.09
CA GLN A 51 -0.62 0.60 1.99
C GLN A 51 -1.72 1.03 2.96
N VAL A 52 -1.38 1.38 4.20
CA VAL A 52 -2.36 1.88 5.18
C VAL A 52 -3.00 3.19 4.71
N CYS A 53 -2.22 4.11 4.13
CA CYS A 53 -2.75 5.34 3.52
C CYS A 53 -3.74 5.06 2.39
N ILE A 54 -3.40 4.12 1.50
CA ILE A 54 -4.28 3.68 0.40
C ILE A 54 -5.56 3.06 0.95
N ASP A 55 -5.48 2.22 1.99
CA ASP A 55 -6.65 1.60 2.60
C ASP A 55 -7.59 2.62 3.26
N ILE A 56 -7.05 3.64 3.91
CA ILE A 56 -7.82 4.75 4.47
C ILE A 56 -8.52 5.53 3.33
N ALA A 57 -7.78 5.88 2.27
CA ALA A 57 -8.34 6.58 1.11
C ALA A 57 -9.47 5.79 0.46
N ASN A 58 -9.25 4.49 0.21
CA ASN A 58 -10.26 3.58 -0.34
C ASN A 58 -11.50 3.50 0.56
N TYR A 59 -11.33 3.41 1.88
CA TYR A 59 -12.44 3.40 2.83
C TYR A 59 -13.26 4.69 2.75
N ILE A 60 -12.60 5.86 2.67
CA ILE A 60 -13.26 7.17 2.56
C ILE A 60 -14.02 7.29 1.23
N ILE A 61 -13.38 6.95 0.10
CA ILE A 61 -13.97 7.04 -1.24
C ILE A 61 -15.20 6.12 -1.34
N ALA A 62 -15.09 4.86 -0.91
CA ALA A 62 -16.18 3.90 -0.94
C ALA A 62 -17.39 4.35 -0.11
N ARG A 63 -17.16 5.09 0.99
CA ARG A 63 -18.22 5.60 1.87
C ARG A 63 -18.86 6.89 1.39
N LYS A 64 -18.11 7.78 0.72
CA LYS A 64 -18.64 9.05 0.21
C LYS A 64 -19.35 8.93 -1.14
N ARG A 65 -19.40 7.73 -1.75
CA ARG A 65 -19.86 7.53 -3.15
C ARG A 65 -19.21 8.52 -4.13
N LEU A 66 -18.03 9.03 -3.79
CA LEU A 66 -17.24 9.81 -4.72
C LEU A 66 -16.84 8.82 -5.82
N SER A 67 -17.22 9.12 -7.06
CA SER A 67 -16.76 8.37 -8.21
C SER A 67 -15.26 8.19 -8.07
N PHE A 68 -14.84 6.94 -7.91
CA PHE A 68 -13.45 6.55 -7.75
C PHE A 68 -12.63 7.28 -8.82
N PRO A 69 -11.65 8.15 -8.49
CA PRO A 69 -10.73 8.61 -9.52
C PRO A 69 -10.05 7.35 -10.06
N ILE A 70 -10.30 7.09 -11.34
CA ILE A 70 -9.96 5.85 -12.02
C ILE A 70 -8.43 5.80 -12.14
N PHE A 71 -7.75 5.41 -11.07
CA PHE A 71 -6.36 5.00 -11.14
C PHE A 71 -6.17 3.80 -10.22
N TYR A 72 -5.70 2.71 -10.82
CA TYR A 72 -5.48 1.38 -10.23
C TYR A 72 -6.69 0.45 -10.02
N ARG A 73 -7.82 0.64 -10.72
CA ARG A 73 -8.82 -0.44 -10.84
C ARG A 73 -8.48 -1.38 -11.99
N LYS A 74 -7.57 -2.32 -11.73
CA LYS A 74 -7.55 -3.58 -12.50
C LYS A 74 -8.84 -4.35 -12.18
N THR A 75 -9.59 -4.61 -13.23
CA THR A 75 -10.98 -5.09 -13.28
C THR A 75 -11.17 -6.47 -12.62
N ARG A 76 -11.57 -6.56 -11.35
CA ARG A 76 -12.17 -7.79 -10.77
C ARG A 76 -13.69 -7.69 -10.74
N ARG A 77 -14.35 -7.87 -11.90
CA ARG A 77 -15.73 -8.41 -12.01
C ARG A 77 -16.33 -8.51 -13.43
N GLY A 78 -15.56 -8.30 -14.50
CA GLY A 78 -16.04 -8.42 -15.89
C GLY A 78 -15.30 -9.45 -16.75
N MET A 79 -14.49 -10.33 -16.16
CA MET A 79 -13.63 -11.27 -16.91
C MET A 79 -14.26 -12.66 -17.01
N SER A 80 -15.42 -12.77 -17.68
CA SER A 80 -15.86 -14.06 -18.25
C SER A 80 -16.23 -13.98 -19.73
N SER A 81 -16.34 -12.78 -20.31
CA SER A 81 -16.77 -12.62 -21.73
C SER A 81 -15.68 -12.06 -22.65
N ILE A 82 -14.48 -11.74 -22.15
CA ILE A 82 -13.43 -11.07 -22.93
C ILE A 82 -12.16 -11.92 -23.13
N MET A 83 -12.17 -13.20 -22.73
CA MET A 83 -11.05 -14.15 -22.94
C MET A 83 -10.96 -14.67 -24.38
N LYS A 84 -11.15 -13.81 -25.39
CA LYS A 84 -11.01 -14.20 -26.79
C LYS A 84 -10.13 -13.28 -27.63
N GLU A 85 -9.18 -12.57 -27.04
CA GLU A 85 -8.05 -12.06 -27.84
C GLU A 85 -6.81 -11.88 -26.97
N GLY A 86 -5.73 -12.52 -27.42
CA GLY A 86 -4.51 -12.73 -26.66
C GLY A 86 -3.65 -11.48 -26.50
N SER A 87 -2.99 -11.39 -25.35
CA SER A 87 -1.57 -11.00 -25.27
C SER A 87 -1.05 -11.21 -23.83
N PRO A 88 0.21 -11.64 -23.67
CA PRO A 88 0.71 -12.23 -22.44
C PRO A 88 1.50 -11.19 -21.64
N LEU A 89 0.85 -10.39 -20.80
CA LEU A 89 1.58 -9.46 -19.92
C LEU A 89 1.08 -9.44 -18.47
N PHE A 90 0.45 -10.53 -18.02
CA PHE A 90 0.11 -10.73 -16.61
C PHE A 90 0.84 -11.91 -16.00
N LEU A 91 2.16 -11.81 -15.99
CA LEU A 91 2.96 -12.56 -15.03
C LEU A 91 4.11 -11.67 -14.54
N ILE A 92 3.83 -10.83 -13.56
CA ILE A 92 4.86 -10.52 -12.57
C ILE A 92 4.28 -10.95 -11.23
N PRO A 93 4.59 -12.18 -10.78
CA PRO A 93 4.52 -12.49 -9.37
C PRO A 93 5.64 -11.68 -8.73
N PHE A 94 5.30 -10.85 -7.75
CA PHE A 94 6.31 -10.15 -6.96
C PHE A 94 7.07 -11.20 -6.13
N LEU A 95 8.20 -11.65 -6.67
CA LEU A 95 9.24 -12.45 -6.01
C LEU A 95 10.58 -12.10 -6.64
#